data_AF-A0A8J6DNW5-F1
#
_entry.id   AF-A0A8J6DNW5-F1
#
_cell.length_a   1.000
_cell.length_b   1.000
_cell.length_c   1.000
_cell.angle_alpha   90.00
_cell.angle_beta   90.00
_cell.angle_gamma   90.00
#
_symmetry.space_group_name_H-M   'P 1'
#
loop_
_entity.id
_entity.type
_entity.pdbx_description
1 polymer ?
#
loop_
_entity_poly.entity_id
_entity_poly.type
_entity_poly.pdbx_seq_one_letter_code
_entity_poly.pdbx_strand_id
1 'polypeptide(L)'
;VVFMSLCKSFWDCGLVALDDITIELGSCSSPERLPPPPGECTFEQDECTFTQERRNRSSWHRRRGETPTSYTGPKGDHTTGV
;
A
#
# COMPACT_ATOMS: atom_id res chain seq x y z
N VAL A 1 -13.21 -14.15 4.63
CA VAL A 1 -14.05 -13.10 4.02
C VAL A 1 -14.64 -12.26 5.16
N VAL A 2 -14.61 -10.94 5.05
CA VAL A 2 -15.19 -10.03 6.05
C VAL A 2 -16.22 -9.15 5.34
N PHE A 3 -17.45 -9.16 5.84
CA PHE A 3 -18.52 -8.29 5.35
C PHE A 3 -18.68 -7.14 6.34
N MET A 4 -18.55 -5.91 5.86
CA MET A 4 -18.63 -4.71 6.68
C MET A 4 -19.73 -3.80 6.17
N SER A 5 -20.58 -3.33 7.09
CA SER A 5 -21.44 -2.17 6.85
C SER A 5 -20.75 -0.95 7.48
N LEU A 6 -20.34 0.00 6.64
CA LEU A 6 -19.71 1.25 7.08
C LEU A 6 -20.74 2.38 7.03
N CYS A 7 -21.14 2.90 8.19
CA CYS A 7 -22.03 4.07 8.28
C CYS A 7 -21.32 5.22 8.99
N LYS A 8 -21.62 6.45 8.56
CA LYS A 8 -21.09 7.68 9.19
C LYS A 8 -21.81 8.07 10.49
N SER A 9 -23.01 7.54 10.73
CA SER A 9 -23.88 7.83 11.88
C SER A 9 -24.78 6.62 12.15
N PHE A 10 -25.09 6.35 13.42
CA PHE A 10 -26.00 5.26 13.83
C PHE A 10 -27.40 5.37 13.18
N TRP A 11 -27.83 6.58 12.82
CA TRP A 11 -29.15 6.85 12.24
C TRP A 11 -29.21 6.66 10.71
N ASP A 12 -28.06 6.53 10.03
CA ASP A 12 -27.95 6.31 8.58
C ASP A 12 -27.59 4.85 8.22
N CYS A 13 -27.58 3.95 9.20
CA CYS A 13 -27.37 2.52 8.92
C CYS A 13 -28.68 1.85 8.52
N GLY A 14 -28.77 1.42 7.25
CA GLY A 14 -29.80 0.48 6.81
C GLY A 14 -29.56 -0.95 7.33
N LEU A 15 -30.61 -1.76 7.35
CA LEU A 15 -30.50 -3.19 7.64
C LEU A 15 -29.88 -3.91 6.43
N VAL A 16 -28.88 -4.75 6.67
CA VAL A 16 -28.21 -5.55 5.63
C VAL A 16 -28.45 -7.02 5.92
N ALA A 17 -28.93 -7.74 4.91
CA ALA A 17 -29.00 -9.19 4.91
C ALA A 17 -28.18 -9.73 3.73
N LEU A 18 -27.48 -10.83 3.96
CA LEU A 18 -26.73 -11.56 2.93
C LEU A 18 -27.50 -12.83 2.61
N ASP A 19 -27.60 -13.16 1.33
CA ASP A 19 -28.18 -14.41 0.85
C ASP A 19 -27.26 -15.02 -0.22
N ASP A 20 -27.45 -16.31 -0.52
CA ASP A 20 -26.72 -17.05 -1.56
C ASP A 20 -25.18 -17.00 -1.46
N ILE A 21 -24.65 -17.21 -0.26
CA ILE A 21 -23.19 -17.24 -0.04
C ILE A 21 -22.56 -18.54 -0.55
N THR A 22 -21.50 -18.41 -1.35
CA THR A 22 -20.62 -19.54 -1.72
C THR A 22 -19.19 -19.24 -1.27
N ILE A 23 -18.55 -20.21 -0.62
CA ILE A 23 -17.18 -20.08 -0.10
C ILE A 23 -16.28 -21.01 -0.93
N GLU A 24 -15.25 -20.43 -1.53
CA GLU A 24 -14.17 -21.20 -2.16
C GLU A 24 -12.94 -21.21 -1.27
N LEU A 25 -12.36 -22.40 -1.10
CA LEU A 25 -11.15 -22.59 -0.29
C LEU A 25 -9.91 -22.34 -1.18
N GLY A 26 -9.11 -21.36 -0.79
CA GLY A 26 -7.88 -20.98 -1.49
C GLY A 26 -7.26 -19.73 -0.89
N SER A 27 -6.12 -19.28 -1.41
CA SER A 27 -5.62 -17.94 -1.10
C SER A 27 -6.63 -16.91 -1.61
N CYS A 28 -6.91 -15.86 -0.82
CA CYS A 28 -7.68 -14.68 -1.25
C CYS A 28 -6.90 -13.83 -2.28
N SER A 29 -6.22 -14.48 -3.22
CA SER A 29 -5.51 -13.88 -4.33
C SER A 29 -6.56 -13.54 -5.38
N SER A 30 -7.20 -12.38 -5.27
CA SER A 30 -8.06 -11.91 -6.35
C SER A 30 -7.18 -11.80 -7.62
N PRO A 31 -7.53 -12.49 -8.73
CA PRO A 31 -6.78 -12.35 -9.99
C PRO A 31 -6.90 -10.94 -10.55
N GLU A 32 -7.94 -10.19 -10.14
CA GLU A 32 -7.91 -8.73 -10.16
C GLU A 32 -7.10 -8.26 -8.95
N ARG A 33 -5.82 -7.97 -9.18
CA ARG A 33 -4.98 -7.26 -8.22
C ARG A 33 -5.70 -5.97 -7.83
N LEU A 34 -6.46 -5.99 -6.73
CA LEU A 34 -6.79 -4.76 -6.03
C LEU A 34 -5.43 -4.08 -5.80
N PRO A 35 -5.27 -2.80 -6.17
CA PRO A 35 -4.03 -2.09 -5.90
C PRO A 35 -3.67 -2.33 -4.42
N PRO A 36 -2.39 -2.55 -4.10
CA PRO A 36 -1.98 -2.60 -2.70
C PRO A 36 -2.59 -1.40 -1.96
N PRO A 37 -2.99 -1.57 -0.68
CA PRO A 37 -3.63 -0.50 0.08
C PRO A 37 -2.85 0.81 -0.12
N PRO A 38 -3.52 1.95 -0.38
CA PRO A 38 -2.81 3.20 -0.60
C PRO A 38 -1.90 3.49 0.59
N GLY A 39 -0.59 3.53 0.35
CA GLY A 39 0.43 3.66 1.39
C GLY A 39 1.40 2.48 1.50
N GLU A 40 1.05 1.30 0.99
CA GLU A 40 1.95 0.14 0.98
C GLU A 40 2.82 0.12 -0.27
N CYS A 41 4.05 0.65 -0.15
CA CYS A 41 5.06 0.57 -1.20
C CYS A 41 6.44 0.34 -0.58
N THR A 42 7.11 -0.74 -0.98
CA THR A 42 8.47 -1.07 -0.54
C THR A 42 9.54 -0.40 -1.39
N PHE A 43 9.17 0.19 -2.54
CA PHE A 43 10.08 0.83 -3.48
C PHE A 43 11.15 -0.12 -4.06
N GLU A 44 10.91 -1.44 -4.09
CA GLU A 44 11.86 -2.42 -4.62
C GLU A 44 11.87 -2.44 -6.15
N GLN A 45 10.70 -2.45 -6.79
CA GLN A 45 10.57 -2.41 -8.24
C GLN A 45 10.46 -0.98 -8.76
N ASP A 46 9.49 -0.21 -8.28
CA ASP A 46 9.11 1.10 -8.78
C ASP A 46 8.55 2.01 -7.66
N GLU A 47 8.01 3.16 -8.03
CA GLU A 47 7.36 4.10 -7.11
C GLU A 47 5.91 3.70 -6.75
N CYS A 48 5.47 2.50 -7.13
CA CYS A 48 4.11 2.02 -7.00
C CYS A 48 3.10 3.02 -7.58
N THR A 49 2.23 3.59 -6.74
CA THR A 49 1.26 4.63 -7.12
C THR A 49 1.71 6.04 -6.71
N PHE A 50 2.89 6.20 -6.11
CA PHE A 50 3.37 7.51 -5.66
C PHE A 50 3.89 8.33 -6.84
N THR A 51 3.47 9.59 -6.90
CA THR A 51 3.96 10.56 -7.87
C THR A 51 4.67 11.70 -7.16
N GLN A 52 5.81 12.15 -7.70
CA GLN A 52 6.52 13.33 -7.18
C GLN A 52 6.24 14.57 -8.02
N GLU A 53 5.91 15.69 -7.37
CA GLU A 53 5.79 16.98 -8.04
C GLU A 53 7.18 17.55 -8.35
N ARG A 54 7.45 17.78 -9.65
CA ARG A 54 8.77 18.24 -10.13
C ARG A 54 8.92 19.77 -10.21
N ARG A 55 7.98 20.54 -9.66
CA ARG A 55 7.96 22.01 -9.82
C ARG A 55 9.04 22.74 -9.02
N ASN A 56 9.63 22.10 -8.01
CA ASN A 56 10.66 22.70 -7.14
C ASN A 56 12.01 21.99 -7.24
N ARG A 57 13.09 22.66 -6.79
CA ARG A 57 14.48 22.17 -6.80
C ARG A 57 14.74 20.90 -5.96
N SER A 58 13.75 20.42 -5.23
CA SER A 58 13.86 19.28 -4.33
C SER A 58 13.03 18.14 -4.88
N SER A 59 13.68 17.19 -5.55
CA SER A 59 13.08 15.94 -6.05
C SER A 59 13.46 14.78 -5.14
N TRP A 60 12.54 13.84 -4.95
CA TRP A 60 12.85 12.60 -4.24
C TRP A 60 13.61 11.66 -5.16
N HIS A 61 14.70 11.08 -4.64
CA HIS A 61 15.52 10.12 -5.35
C HIS A 61 15.45 8.76 -4.65
N ARG A 62 14.95 7.74 -5.35
CA ARG A 62 15.01 6.35 -4.91
C ARG A 62 16.46 5.86 -4.98
N ARG A 63 17.03 5.47 -3.84
CA ARG A 63 18.41 4.97 -3.71
C ARG A 63 18.45 3.85 -2.68
N ARG A 64 19.48 3.00 -2.77
CA ARG A 64 19.80 1.95 -1.79
C ARG A 64 21.17 2.23 -1.17
N GLY A 65 21.31 1.96 0.12
CA GLY A 65 22.57 2.03 0.84
C GLY A 65 23.10 3.43 1.10
N GLU A 66 24.40 3.49 1.40
CA GLU A 66 25.09 4.70 1.82
C GLU A 66 25.16 5.76 0.72
N THR A 67 25.22 7.04 1.11
CA THR A 67 25.45 8.13 0.14
C THR A 67 26.93 8.27 -0.19
N PRO A 68 27.31 8.93 -1.30
CA PRO A 68 28.71 9.04 -1.74
C PRO A 68 29.65 9.76 -0.76
N THR A 69 29.08 10.51 0.19
CA THR A 69 29.83 11.21 1.24
C THR A 69 30.03 10.31 2.45
N SER A 70 31.21 10.38 3.06
CA SER A 70 31.55 9.54 4.21
C SER A 70 30.58 9.75 5.37
N TYR A 71 30.19 8.64 6.03
CA TYR A 71 29.33 8.63 7.22
C TYR A 71 27.94 9.23 7.02
N THR A 72 27.39 9.13 5.81
CA THR A 72 26.05 9.63 5.48
C THR A 72 25.24 8.56 4.74
N GLY A 73 23.91 8.61 4.90
CA GLY A 73 23.00 7.61 4.36
C GLY A 73 22.85 6.37 5.25
N PRO A 74 21.79 5.57 5.04
CA PRO A 74 21.54 4.35 5.81
C PRO A 74 22.42 3.19 5.33
N LYS A 75 22.77 2.27 6.25
CA LYS A 75 23.53 1.04 5.90
C LYS A 75 22.72 0.03 5.08
N GLY A 76 21.40 0.13 5.15
CA GLY A 76 20.46 -0.73 4.46
C GLY A 76 19.06 -0.13 4.55
N ASP A 77 18.18 -0.54 3.65
CA ASP A 77 16.80 -0.07 3.65
C ASP A 77 15.94 -0.77 4.73
N HIS A 78 14.75 -0.25 5.01
CA HIS A 78 13.87 -0.84 6.03
C HIS A 78 13.18 -2.13 5.59
N THR A 79 13.05 -2.39 4.29
CA THR A 79 12.33 -3.56 3.77
C THR A 79 13.20 -4.81 3.83
N THR A 80 14.44 -4.70 3.37
CA THR A 80 15.35 -5.84 3.21
C THR A 80 16.53 -5.81 4.19
N GLY A 81 16.80 -4.65 4.81
CA GLY A 81 17.92 -4.48 5.73
C GLY A 81 19.27 -4.33 5.02
N VAL A 82 19.28 -4.18 3.69
CA VAL A 82 20.48 -4.12 2.84
C VAL A 82 20.39 -3.06 1.74
#